data_AF-A0A7C6YYW8-F1
#
_entry.id   AF-A0A7C6YYW8-F1
#
_cell.length_a   1.000
_cell.length_b   1.000
_cell.length_c   1.000
_cell.angle_alpha   90.00
_cell.angle_beta   90.00
_cell.angle_gamma   90.00
#
_symmetry.space_group_name_H-M   'P 1'
#
loop_
_entity.id
_entity.type
_entity.pdbx_description
1 polymer ?
#
loop_
_entity_poly.entity_id
_entity_poly.type
_entity_poly.pdbx_seq_one_letter_code
_entity_poly.pdbx_strand_id
1 'polypeptide(L)'
;MKKIFWKKIFCRTTCILVVLAFVFPLLIQPAFASTEGGKNGGTVIINPSYDTTNGRLSVKGKIIDGGSIRVTIKVISPSDKLLYIDEKTSDADGEYVFTGPVTYEEGKYKIYVGSEITEQTAMISFKIEKETPVEPEPEPEPEPEPDPTPDTSTGIDEGTRKSISDFINSKIEETLKNIDGTIDSTIISKSIDALVEIIQQVGNLKEDQKENFMKDIKLLIEKILDKVQIIDVDKLADKTKEDEKTEQETVNEDDGIKTVVISDEAIADRIKLIDEAYKKLINALEKQGFDEISIAALSKDKKIRIVSTFETSNALRLELSINSLDNLSSNGIEILMDTLDNREGEGNGTTFIIPPEALDLEYITEYLKGVGEEVSSSTDEIETLKKRKVSVTIKKVNEEEMQEYMQALADRTKEGVAFTAASDAFDLYVMIIEAEGDGIYI
;
A
#
# COMPACT_ATOMS: atom_id res chain seq x y z
N MET A 1 6.84 -75.04 -18.18
CA MET A 1 7.64 -74.01 -18.88
C MET A 1 6.83 -73.49 -20.08
N LYS A 2 6.02 -72.44 -19.90
CA LYS A 2 5.39 -71.65 -20.98
C LYS A 2 4.97 -70.29 -20.42
N LYS A 3 5.38 -69.23 -21.12
CA LYS A 3 5.50 -67.84 -20.66
C LYS A 3 4.19 -67.06 -20.67
N ILE A 4 4.20 -66.06 -19.80
CA ILE A 4 3.22 -65.02 -19.44
C ILE A 4 3.45 -63.74 -20.28
N PHE A 5 2.34 -63.05 -20.65
CA PHE A 5 2.12 -61.60 -20.94
C PHE A 5 3.01 -60.89 -22.02
N TRP A 6 2.62 -59.85 -22.79
CA TRP A 6 1.78 -58.67 -22.55
C TRP A 6 1.50 -57.85 -23.85
N LYS A 7 0.58 -56.86 -23.77
CA LYS A 7 0.38 -55.63 -24.60
C LYS A 7 -0.16 -55.79 -26.05
N LYS A 8 -1.01 -54.90 -26.61
CA LYS A 8 -1.35 -53.49 -26.33
C LYS A 8 -2.69 -53.12 -27.02
N ILE A 9 -3.50 -52.29 -26.38
CA ILE A 9 -4.70 -51.60 -26.90
C ILE A 9 -4.27 -50.18 -27.32
N PHE A 10 -4.71 -49.66 -28.48
CA PHE A 10 -5.50 -48.41 -28.57
C PHE A 10 -6.00 -48.13 -29.99
N CYS A 11 -7.25 -47.66 -30.03
CA CYS A 11 -8.17 -47.59 -31.15
C CYS A 11 -8.14 -46.20 -31.79
N ARG A 12 -8.31 -46.15 -33.13
CA ARG A 12 -8.42 -44.94 -33.94
C ARG A 12 -9.81 -44.31 -33.76
N THR A 13 -9.85 -43.00 -33.50
CA THR A 13 -11.07 -42.19 -33.48
C THR A 13 -11.40 -41.67 -34.88
N THR A 14 -12.68 -41.76 -35.22
CA THR A 14 -13.30 -41.51 -36.53
C THR A 14 -13.87 -40.08 -36.61
N CYS A 15 -13.80 -39.49 -37.80
CA CYS A 15 -14.42 -38.24 -38.23
C CYS A 15 -15.96 -38.24 -38.19
N ILE A 16 -16.56 -37.03 -38.22
CA ILE A 16 -17.70 -36.53 -39.03
C ILE A 16 -18.49 -35.48 -38.20
N LEU A 17 -18.36 -34.17 -38.46
CA LEU A 17 -19.11 -33.32 -39.41
C LEU A 17 -20.60 -33.12 -39.04
N VAL A 18 -20.95 -31.93 -38.54
CA VAL A 18 -22.29 -31.33 -38.67
C VAL A 18 -22.15 -29.84 -39.01
N VAL A 19 -22.76 -29.48 -40.13
CA VAL A 19 -22.96 -28.13 -40.65
C VAL A 19 -24.23 -27.55 -40.04
N LEU A 20 -24.19 -26.31 -39.51
CA LEU A 20 -25.35 -25.42 -39.60
C LEU A 20 -24.97 -23.96 -39.36
N ALA A 21 -25.12 -23.18 -40.42
CA ALA A 21 -25.06 -21.74 -40.44
C ALA A 21 -26.22 -21.15 -39.64
N PHE A 22 -25.94 -20.32 -38.63
CA PHE A 22 -26.88 -19.34 -38.10
C PHE A 22 -26.08 -18.13 -37.54
N VAL A 23 -26.22 -17.01 -38.25
CA VAL A 23 -26.09 -15.62 -37.78
C VAL A 23 -24.75 -15.21 -37.15
N PHE A 24 -23.90 -14.61 -37.98
CA PHE A 24 -22.90 -13.61 -37.56
C PHE A 24 -23.61 -12.49 -36.78
N PRO A 25 -23.27 -12.21 -35.51
CA PRO A 25 -23.04 -10.84 -35.11
C PRO A 25 -21.66 -10.45 -35.63
N LEU A 26 -21.63 -9.43 -36.47
CA LEU A 26 -20.45 -8.64 -36.74
C LEU A 26 -19.68 -8.43 -35.44
N LEU A 27 -18.47 -8.98 -35.36
CA LEU A 27 -17.45 -8.47 -34.46
C LEU A 27 -17.22 -7.02 -34.88
N ILE A 28 -17.82 -6.10 -34.12
CA ILE A 28 -17.36 -4.72 -34.06
C ILE A 28 -15.99 -4.80 -33.40
N GLN A 29 -14.95 -4.96 -34.21
CA GLN A 29 -13.68 -4.34 -33.86
C GLN A 29 -13.98 -2.83 -33.76
N PRO A 30 -13.53 -2.13 -32.71
CA PRO A 30 -13.37 -0.69 -32.83
C PRO A 30 -12.26 -0.46 -33.87
N ALA A 31 -12.64 -0.50 -35.15
CA ALA A 31 -11.93 0.24 -36.15
C ALA A 31 -12.12 1.71 -35.76
N PHE A 32 -11.02 2.38 -35.42
CA PHE A 32 -10.96 3.84 -35.46
C PHE A 32 -11.20 4.27 -36.90
N ALA A 33 -12.48 4.31 -37.30
CA ALA A 33 -12.93 5.09 -38.42
C ALA A 33 -12.86 6.55 -37.95
N SER A 34 -11.73 7.19 -38.23
CA SER A 34 -11.68 8.64 -38.32
C SER A 34 -12.62 9.05 -39.45
N THR A 35 -13.87 9.33 -39.09
CA THR A 35 -14.69 10.21 -39.90
C THR A 35 -14.19 11.61 -39.63
N GLU A 36 -13.60 12.23 -40.65
CA GLU A 36 -13.45 13.68 -40.74
C GLU A 36 -14.85 14.31 -40.80
N GLY A 37 -15.57 14.26 -39.68
CA GLY A 37 -16.63 15.20 -39.35
C GLY A 37 -16.04 16.15 -38.34
N GLY A 38 -16.01 17.45 -38.65
CA GLY A 38 -15.37 18.48 -37.81
C GLY A 38 -15.70 18.28 -36.33
N LYS A 39 -14.70 17.85 -35.57
CA LYS A 39 -14.81 17.63 -34.13
C LYS A 39 -14.98 18.99 -33.47
N ASN A 40 -16.22 19.34 -33.17
CA ASN A 40 -16.50 20.32 -32.13
C ASN A 40 -15.98 19.69 -30.84
N GLY A 41 -14.81 20.12 -30.37
CA GLY A 41 -14.26 19.66 -29.10
C GLY A 41 -15.26 19.95 -28.00
N GLY A 42 -15.82 18.90 -27.39
CA GLY A 42 -16.79 19.05 -26.30
C GLY A 42 -16.19 19.91 -25.19
N THR A 43 -17.01 20.75 -24.55
CA THR A 43 -16.56 21.57 -23.42
C THR A 43 -17.00 20.92 -22.11
N VAL A 44 -16.08 20.81 -21.15
CA VAL A 44 -16.36 20.25 -19.81
C VAL A 44 -16.42 21.35 -18.78
N ILE A 45 -17.52 21.41 -18.02
CA ILE A 45 -17.67 22.28 -16.84
C ILE A 45 -17.39 21.45 -15.58
N ILE A 46 -16.49 21.92 -14.71
CA ILE A 46 -16.12 21.24 -13.46
C ILE A 46 -16.47 22.13 -12.26
N ASN A 47 -17.28 21.61 -11.34
CA ASN A 47 -17.71 22.26 -10.11
C ASN A 47 -17.35 21.38 -8.90
N PRO A 48 -16.13 21.53 -8.35
CA PRO A 48 -15.75 20.85 -7.12
C PRO A 48 -16.44 21.46 -5.89
N SER A 49 -16.69 20.62 -4.88
CA SER A 49 -17.26 20.99 -3.59
C SER A 49 -16.64 20.13 -2.49
N TYR A 50 -16.49 20.68 -1.29
CA TYR A 50 -15.95 19.98 -0.13
C TYR A 50 -16.89 20.11 1.06
N ASP A 51 -17.21 18.97 1.68
CA ASP A 51 -18.02 18.92 2.89
C ASP A 51 -17.08 18.90 4.11
N THR A 52 -17.02 20.04 4.81
CA THR A 52 -16.17 20.22 5.99
C THR A 52 -16.59 19.34 7.18
N THR A 53 -17.82 18.81 7.17
CA THR A 53 -18.34 17.99 8.28
C THR A 53 -17.77 16.57 8.24
N ASN A 54 -17.56 16.02 7.04
CA ASN A 54 -17.10 14.64 6.85
C ASN A 54 -15.80 14.53 6.02
N GLY A 55 -15.21 15.67 5.64
CA GLY A 55 -13.98 15.75 4.87
C GLY A 55 -14.10 15.28 3.42
N ARG A 56 -15.31 15.19 2.85
CA ARG A 56 -15.50 14.58 1.53
C ARG A 56 -15.41 15.59 0.40
N LEU A 57 -14.50 15.33 -0.55
CA LEU A 57 -14.44 16.05 -1.82
C LEU A 57 -15.44 15.44 -2.81
N SER A 58 -16.26 16.26 -3.45
CA SER A 58 -17.18 15.84 -4.52
C SER A 58 -16.99 16.72 -5.75
N VAL A 59 -17.18 16.15 -6.94
CA VAL A 59 -17.05 16.90 -8.19
C VAL A 59 -18.29 16.68 -9.03
N LYS A 60 -18.97 17.78 -9.33
CA LYS A 60 -20.13 17.81 -10.23
C LYS A 60 -19.75 18.54 -11.51
N GLY A 61 -20.40 18.25 -12.60
CA GLY A 61 -20.11 18.94 -13.84
C GLY A 61 -21.06 18.61 -14.98
N LYS A 62 -20.74 19.16 -16.14
CA LYS A 62 -21.55 19.00 -17.36
C LYS A 62 -20.67 18.99 -18.60
N ILE A 63 -20.97 18.08 -19.52
CA ILE A 63 -20.40 18.06 -20.87
C ILE A 63 -21.36 18.83 -21.79
N ILE A 64 -20.89 19.95 -22.31
CA ILE A 64 -21.62 20.71 -23.34
C ILE A 64 -21.39 19.99 -24.66
N ASP A 65 -22.48 19.64 -25.34
CA ASP A 65 -22.54 18.92 -26.61
C ASP A 65 -22.46 17.38 -26.54
N GLY A 66 -22.73 16.79 -25.38
CA GLY A 66 -23.04 15.37 -25.34
C GLY A 66 -23.50 14.81 -23.99
N GLY A 67 -24.46 13.90 -24.04
CA GLY A 67 -24.95 13.11 -22.92
C GLY A 67 -24.65 11.62 -23.12
N SER A 68 -24.74 10.83 -22.05
CA SER A 68 -24.35 9.41 -22.04
C SER A 68 -22.91 9.18 -22.46
N ILE A 69 -22.03 10.11 -22.07
CA ILE A 69 -20.61 10.09 -22.42
C ILE A 69 -19.79 9.60 -21.24
N ARG A 70 -18.78 8.79 -21.52
CA ARG A 70 -17.80 8.37 -20.54
C ARG A 70 -16.93 9.54 -20.08
N VAL A 71 -16.90 9.76 -18.77
CA VAL A 71 -16.17 10.82 -18.08
C VAL A 71 -15.18 10.18 -17.11
N THR A 72 -13.93 10.59 -17.16
CA THR A 72 -12.88 10.13 -16.23
C THR A 72 -12.43 11.29 -15.37
N ILE A 73 -12.31 11.07 -14.06
CA ILE A 73 -11.80 12.06 -13.11
C ILE A 73 -10.47 11.59 -12.51
N LYS A 74 -9.58 12.54 -12.25
CA LYS A 74 -8.34 12.33 -11.49
C LYS A 74 -8.13 13.48 -10.52
N VAL A 75 -7.91 13.18 -9.24
CA VAL A 75 -7.67 14.17 -8.17
C VAL A 75 -6.27 13.99 -7.61
N ILE A 76 -5.51 15.08 -7.57
CA ILE A 76 -4.16 15.16 -7.02
C ILE A 76 -4.18 16.05 -5.78
N SER A 77 -3.54 15.60 -4.69
CA SER A 77 -3.40 16.33 -3.43
C SER A 77 -2.50 17.57 -3.57
N PRO A 78 -2.51 18.48 -2.57
CA PRO A 78 -1.53 19.57 -2.47
C PRO A 78 -0.07 19.08 -2.45
N SER A 79 0.18 17.89 -1.90
CA SER A 79 1.46 17.20 -1.88
C SER A 79 1.82 16.44 -3.18
N ASP A 80 1.06 16.66 -4.27
CA ASP A 80 1.23 16.02 -5.58
C ASP A 80 1.05 14.47 -5.57
N LYS A 81 0.37 13.90 -4.55
CA LYS A 81 -0.03 12.48 -4.48
C LYS A 81 -1.34 12.26 -5.25
N LEU A 82 -1.46 11.15 -5.99
CA LEU A 82 -2.74 10.71 -6.56
C LEU A 82 -3.67 10.27 -5.43
N LEU A 83 -4.82 10.93 -5.29
CA LEU A 83 -5.80 10.61 -4.24
C LEU A 83 -6.98 9.80 -4.77
N TYR A 84 -7.39 10.03 -6.01
CA TYR A 84 -8.60 9.43 -6.55
C TYR A 84 -8.59 9.43 -8.07
N ILE A 85 -9.03 8.31 -8.64
CA ILE A 85 -9.31 8.14 -10.07
C ILE A 85 -10.58 7.32 -10.20
N ASP A 86 -11.49 7.75 -11.07
CA ASP A 86 -12.75 7.05 -11.31
C ASP A 86 -13.29 7.38 -12.72
N GLU A 87 -14.20 6.55 -13.20
CA GLU A 87 -14.85 6.70 -14.50
C GLU A 87 -16.36 6.47 -14.39
N LYS A 88 -17.15 7.34 -15.00
CA LYS A 88 -18.60 7.23 -15.03
C LYS A 88 -19.20 7.76 -16.32
N THR A 89 -20.33 7.20 -16.73
CA THR A 89 -21.12 7.73 -17.86
C THR A 89 -21.98 8.89 -17.37
N SER A 90 -21.93 10.03 -18.06
CA SER A 90 -22.82 11.18 -17.82
C SER A 90 -24.27 10.82 -18.13
N ASP A 91 -25.23 11.59 -17.61
CA ASP A 91 -26.63 11.39 -17.94
C ASP A 91 -26.99 11.89 -19.35
N ALA A 92 -28.25 11.78 -19.73
CA ALA A 92 -28.73 12.21 -21.05
C ALA A 92 -28.54 13.71 -21.33
N ASP A 93 -28.45 14.53 -20.28
CA ASP A 93 -28.20 15.97 -20.36
C ASP A 93 -26.71 16.31 -20.27
N GLY A 94 -25.84 15.31 -20.16
CA GLY A 94 -24.39 15.47 -20.05
C GLY A 94 -23.90 15.77 -18.63
N GLU A 95 -24.76 15.68 -17.62
CA GLU A 95 -24.40 15.95 -16.24
C GLU A 95 -23.73 14.73 -15.59
N TYR A 96 -22.78 14.99 -14.70
CA TYR A 96 -22.07 13.95 -13.98
C TYR A 96 -21.78 14.37 -12.54
N VAL A 97 -21.68 13.37 -11.66
CA VAL A 97 -21.37 13.53 -10.24
C VAL A 97 -20.43 12.41 -9.82
N PHE A 98 -19.27 12.80 -9.30
CA PHE A 98 -18.31 11.94 -8.62
C PHE A 98 -18.30 12.23 -7.13
N THR A 99 -18.33 11.16 -6.35
CA THR A 99 -18.16 11.19 -4.89
C THR A 99 -16.72 10.81 -4.61
N GLY A 100 -15.86 11.82 -4.45
CA GLY A 100 -14.42 11.63 -4.26
C GLY A 100 -14.03 11.19 -2.85
N PRO A 101 -12.72 11.19 -2.55
CA PRO A 101 -12.16 10.66 -1.32
C PRO A 101 -12.50 11.56 -0.13
N VAL A 102 -12.39 10.99 1.07
CA VAL A 102 -12.33 11.76 2.31
C VAL A 102 -10.88 12.22 2.51
N THR A 103 -10.67 13.53 2.69
CA THR A 103 -9.35 14.13 2.85
C THR A 103 -9.43 15.32 3.79
N TYR A 104 -8.42 15.53 4.61
CA TYR A 104 -8.32 16.64 5.56
C TYR A 104 -7.05 17.48 5.34
N GLU A 105 -6.30 17.20 4.27
CA GLU A 105 -5.09 17.94 3.93
C GLU A 105 -5.48 19.35 3.44
N GLU A 106 -4.97 20.39 4.10
CA GLU A 106 -5.19 21.75 3.65
C GLU A 106 -4.29 22.07 2.45
N GLY A 107 -4.82 22.82 1.48
CA GLY A 107 -4.03 23.26 0.33
C GLY A 107 -4.79 23.26 -0.98
N LYS A 108 -4.04 23.34 -2.09
CA LYS A 108 -4.59 23.39 -3.45
C LYS A 108 -4.54 22.01 -4.11
N TYR A 109 -5.71 21.46 -4.35
CA TYR A 109 -5.91 20.23 -5.09
C TYR A 109 -5.98 20.52 -6.59
N LYS A 110 -5.47 19.60 -7.42
CA LYS A 110 -5.62 19.65 -8.88
C LYS A 110 -6.61 18.57 -9.31
N ILE A 111 -7.69 18.97 -9.96
CA ILE A 111 -8.75 18.07 -10.42
C ILE A 111 -8.74 18.08 -11.94
N TYR A 112 -8.53 16.92 -12.54
CA TYR A 112 -8.54 16.70 -13.98
C TYR A 112 -9.80 15.94 -14.36
N VAL A 113 -10.48 16.39 -15.41
CA VAL A 113 -11.63 15.69 -15.98
C VAL A 113 -11.42 15.53 -17.48
N GLY A 114 -11.50 14.29 -17.96
CA GLY A 114 -11.50 13.93 -19.37
C GLY A 114 -12.82 13.29 -19.78
N SER A 115 -13.10 13.30 -21.09
CA SER A 115 -14.22 12.57 -21.68
C SER A 115 -13.83 12.01 -23.04
N GLU A 116 -14.61 11.07 -23.57
CA GLU A 116 -14.34 10.47 -24.89
C GLU A 116 -14.47 11.45 -26.07
N ILE A 117 -15.17 12.58 -25.87
CA ILE A 117 -15.38 13.61 -26.91
C ILE A 117 -14.51 14.85 -26.74
N THR A 118 -13.66 14.88 -25.70
CA THR A 118 -12.73 15.98 -25.44
C THR A 118 -11.33 15.58 -25.84
N GLU A 119 -10.66 16.39 -26.65
CA GLU A 119 -9.27 16.11 -27.05
C GLU A 119 -8.26 16.39 -25.93
N GLN A 120 -8.62 17.23 -24.96
CA GLN A 120 -7.77 17.61 -23.83
C GLN A 120 -8.53 17.46 -22.52
N THR A 121 -7.81 17.07 -21.48
CA THR A 121 -8.35 17.04 -20.12
C THR A 121 -8.49 18.47 -19.59
N ALA A 122 -9.66 18.76 -19.02
CA ALA A 122 -9.90 20.01 -18.32
C ALA A 122 -9.31 19.93 -16.90
N MET A 123 -8.64 20.98 -16.45
CA MET A 123 -8.04 21.05 -15.11
C MET A 123 -8.60 22.25 -14.34
N ILE A 124 -8.96 22.02 -13.07
CA ILE A 124 -9.28 23.08 -12.10
C ILE A 124 -8.44 22.92 -10.82
N SER A 125 -8.09 24.04 -10.21
CA SER A 125 -7.50 24.08 -8.88
C SER A 125 -8.57 24.40 -7.83
N PHE A 126 -8.66 23.57 -6.80
CA PHE A 126 -9.62 23.71 -5.70
C PHE A 126 -8.87 23.84 -4.37
N LYS A 127 -9.20 24.85 -3.55
CA LYS A 127 -8.50 25.10 -2.29
C LYS A 127 -9.37 24.66 -1.11
N ILE A 128 -8.78 23.86 -0.21
CA ILE A 128 -9.35 23.51 1.09
C ILE A 128 -8.60 24.31 2.15
N GLU A 129 -9.35 25.03 2.99
CA GLU A 129 -8.86 25.74 4.17
C GLU A 129 -9.71 25.30 5.36
N LYS A 130 -9.09 25.03 6.51
CA LYS A 130 -9.83 24.76 7.73
C LYS A 130 -10.34 26.07 8.30
N GLU A 131 -11.60 26.08 8.73
CA GLU A 131 -12.13 27.21 9.48
C GLU A 131 -11.35 27.29 10.80
N THR A 132 -10.62 28.39 11.00
CA THR A 132 -10.04 28.69 12.31
C THR A 132 -11.19 28.86 13.30
N PRO A 133 -11.19 28.14 14.43
CA PRO A 133 -12.18 28.38 15.47
C PRO A 133 -12.07 29.85 15.88
N VAL A 134 -13.20 30.56 15.83
CA VAL A 134 -13.29 31.94 16.33
C VAL A 134 -12.91 31.88 17.81
N GLU A 135 -11.76 32.46 18.13
CA GLU A 135 -11.28 32.55 19.50
C GLU A 135 -12.36 33.26 20.34
N PRO A 136 -12.86 32.67 21.44
CA PRO A 136 -13.83 33.34 22.29
C PRO A 136 -13.25 34.67 22.77
N GLU A 137 -14.05 35.74 22.72
CA GLU A 137 -13.65 37.05 23.23
C GLU A 137 -13.05 36.89 24.63
N PRO A 138 -11.89 37.51 24.91
CA PRO A 138 -11.20 37.33 26.18
C PRO A 138 -12.14 37.72 27.33
N GLU A 139 -12.36 36.79 28.25
CA GLU A 139 -13.02 37.10 29.52
C GLU A 139 -12.27 38.26 30.21
N PRO A 140 -12.99 39.18 30.87
CA PRO A 140 -12.37 40.33 31.53
C PRO A 140 -11.29 39.87 32.52
N GLU A 141 -10.11 40.50 32.43
CA GLU A 141 -8.96 40.22 33.28
C GLU A 141 -9.36 40.16 34.76
N PRO A 142 -9.03 39.08 35.49
CA PRO A 142 -9.18 39.05 36.93
C PRO A 142 -8.26 40.09 37.59
N GLU A 143 -8.79 40.79 38.60
CA GLU A 143 -8.02 41.71 39.44
C GLU A 143 -6.75 41.04 39.98
N PRO A 144 -5.64 41.79 40.12
CA PRO A 144 -4.35 41.23 40.54
C PRO A 144 -4.43 40.60 41.92
N GLU A 145 -4.23 39.29 41.98
CA GLU A 145 -3.93 38.57 43.22
C GLU A 145 -2.54 38.97 43.78
N PRO A 146 -2.38 38.93 45.11
CA PRO A 146 -1.15 39.36 45.77
C PRO A 146 0.06 38.46 45.42
N ASP A 147 1.20 39.12 45.27
CA ASP A 147 2.55 38.59 45.03
C ASP A 147 2.79 37.14 45.52
N PRO A 148 3.23 36.23 44.64
CA PRO A 148 3.83 34.97 45.06
C PRO A 148 5.17 35.26 45.73
N THR A 149 5.34 34.65 46.90
CA THR A 149 6.61 34.51 47.62
C THR A 149 7.76 34.05 46.71
N PRO A 150 9.01 34.40 47.05
CA PRO A 150 10.18 34.10 46.22
C PRO A 150 10.30 32.61 45.93
N ASP A 151 10.27 32.30 44.64
CA ASP A 151 10.51 30.98 44.10
C ASP A 151 11.93 30.54 44.48
N THR A 152 12.02 29.52 45.32
CA THR A 152 13.23 28.72 45.53
C THR A 152 13.54 27.94 44.27
N SER A 153 14.00 28.65 43.23
CA SER A 153 14.77 28.09 42.13
C SER A 153 16.08 27.57 42.72
N THR A 154 16.05 26.32 43.17
CA THR A 154 17.24 25.50 43.38
C THR A 154 18.04 25.53 42.09
N GLY A 155 19.15 26.27 42.11
CA GLY A 155 20.10 26.33 41.02
C GLY A 155 20.66 24.95 40.77
N ILE A 156 20.14 24.27 39.75
CA ILE A 156 20.85 23.17 39.11
C ILE A 156 22.05 23.81 38.42
N ASP A 157 23.21 23.59 39.04
CA ASP A 157 24.53 24.02 38.59
C ASP A 157 24.76 23.61 37.13
N GLU A 158 25.49 24.46 36.40
CA GLU A 158 25.76 24.30 34.96
C GLU A 158 26.48 22.96 34.68
N GLY A 159 27.23 22.45 35.65
CA GLY A 159 27.85 21.11 35.62
C GLY A 159 26.85 19.94 35.64
N THR A 160 25.72 20.04 36.36
CA THR A 160 24.68 19.01 36.37
C THR A 160 23.87 19.02 35.07
N ARG A 161 23.69 20.19 34.45
CA ARG A 161 22.98 20.32 33.15
C ARG A 161 23.74 19.65 32.02
N LYS A 162 25.06 19.85 31.95
CA LYS A 162 25.92 19.19 30.97
C LYS A 162 25.88 17.67 31.12
N SER A 163 25.88 17.18 32.36
CA SER A 163 25.78 15.75 32.66
C SER A 163 24.47 15.10 32.17
N ILE A 164 23.35 15.82 32.18
CA ILE A 164 22.06 15.28 31.69
C ILE A 164 22.06 15.24 30.15
N SER A 165 22.53 16.30 29.49
CA SER A 165 22.63 16.35 28.04
C SER A 165 23.54 15.26 27.48
N ASP A 166 24.71 15.05 28.10
CA ASP A 166 25.67 14.02 27.69
C ASP A 166 25.07 12.61 27.86
N PHE A 167 24.29 12.39 28.93
CA PHE A 167 23.58 11.13 29.15
C PHE A 167 22.52 10.86 28.08
N ILE A 168 21.71 11.87 27.73
CA ILE A 168 20.68 11.75 26.68
C ILE A 168 21.34 11.44 25.33
N ASN A 169 22.40 12.16 24.97
CA ASN A 169 23.15 11.90 23.72
C ASN A 169 23.70 10.48 23.66
N SER A 170 24.31 9.98 24.75
CA SER A 170 24.81 8.61 24.82
C SER A 170 23.70 7.58 24.57
N LYS A 171 22.49 7.84 25.10
CA LYS A 171 21.35 6.94 24.94
C LYS A 171 20.76 6.99 23.53
N ILE A 172 20.75 8.17 22.91
CA ILE A 172 20.39 8.34 21.49
C ILE A 172 21.34 7.53 20.61
N GLU A 173 22.66 7.69 20.79
CA GLU A 173 23.68 6.95 20.03
C GLU A 173 23.57 5.44 20.22
N GLU A 174 23.36 4.97 21.46
CA GLU A 174 23.15 3.55 21.75
C GLU A 174 21.89 3.03 21.06
N THR A 175 20.79 3.78 21.12
CA THR A 175 19.51 3.38 20.50
C THR A 175 19.66 3.32 18.98
N LEU A 176 20.30 4.31 18.35
CA LEU A 176 20.61 4.30 16.92
C LEU A 176 21.43 3.09 16.52
N LYS A 177 22.49 2.79 17.28
CA LYS A 177 23.36 1.63 17.03
C LYS A 177 22.62 0.31 17.17
N ASN A 178 21.70 0.20 18.13
CA ASN A 178 20.91 -1.01 18.35
C ASN A 178 19.89 -1.24 17.23
N ILE A 179 19.36 -0.17 16.62
CA ILE A 179 18.39 -0.25 15.52
C ILE A 179 19.10 -0.52 14.18
N ASP A 180 20.29 0.04 13.98
CA ASP A 180 21.02 -0.11 12.73
C ASP A 180 21.47 -1.57 12.53
N GLY A 181 20.91 -2.22 11.51
CA GLY A 181 21.23 -3.59 11.10
C GLY A 181 20.35 -4.69 11.70
N THR A 182 19.50 -4.37 12.68
CA THR A 182 18.56 -5.35 13.24
C THR A 182 17.17 -5.26 12.62
N ILE A 183 16.48 -6.40 12.62
CA ILE A 183 15.04 -6.52 12.33
C ILE A 183 14.32 -7.30 13.44
N ASP A 184 15.04 -7.65 14.51
CA ASP A 184 14.53 -8.48 15.58
C ASP A 184 13.48 -7.71 16.37
N SER A 185 12.26 -8.26 16.46
CA SER A 185 11.12 -7.61 17.12
C SER A 185 11.37 -7.29 18.59
N THR A 186 12.17 -8.12 19.29
CA THR A 186 12.51 -7.88 20.70
C THR A 186 13.46 -6.70 20.83
N ILE A 187 14.48 -6.62 19.96
CA ILE A 187 15.40 -5.47 19.95
C ILE A 187 14.65 -4.19 19.56
N ILE A 188 13.79 -4.26 18.54
CA ILE A 188 12.97 -3.13 18.10
C ILE A 188 12.05 -2.65 19.23
N SER A 189 11.38 -3.56 19.96
CA SER A 189 10.54 -3.19 21.10
C SER A 189 11.34 -2.46 22.20
N LYS A 190 12.55 -2.93 22.51
CA LYS A 190 13.44 -2.26 23.47
C LYS A 190 13.85 -0.87 22.99
N SER A 191 14.10 -0.71 21.70
CA SER A 191 14.43 0.58 21.09
C SER A 191 13.25 1.55 21.14
N ILE A 192 12.01 1.08 20.97
CA ILE A 192 10.80 1.88 21.17
C ILE A 192 10.73 2.37 22.62
N ASP A 193 10.91 1.49 23.60
CA ASP A 193 10.87 1.85 25.01
C ASP A 193 12.00 2.84 25.37
N ALA A 194 13.20 2.62 24.85
CA ALA A 194 14.32 3.54 25.02
C ALA A 194 14.03 4.93 24.44
N LEU A 195 13.41 5.00 23.26
CA LEU A 195 12.98 6.27 22.65
C LEU A 195 11.89 6.96 23.48
N VAL A 196 10.90 6.22 23.99
CA VAL A 196 9.89 6.78 24.90
C VAL A 196 10.54 7.40 26.13
N GLU A 197 11.53 6.74 26.72
CA GLU A 197 12.29 7.29 27.84
C GLU A 197 13.10 8.53 27.45
N ILE A 198 13.71 8.56 26.26
CA ILE A 198 14.40 9.76 25.74
C ILE A 198 13.42 10.92 25.61
N ILE A 199 12.25 10.69 24.99
CA ILE A 199 11.21 11.72 24.81
C ILE A 199 10.77 12.27 26.17
N GLN A 200 10.56 11.41 27.16
CA GLN A 200 10.22 11.84 28.52
C GLN A 200 11.32 12.67 29.19
N GLN A 201 12.59 12.26 29.04
CA GLN A 201 13.72 12.99 29.63
C GLN A 201 13.90 14.36 28.97
N VAL A 202 13.82 14.43 27.64
CA VAL A 202 13.90 15.69 26.89
C VAL A 202 12.71 16.59 27.20
N GLY A 203 11.50 16.04 27.34
CA GLY A 203 10.30 16.80 27.70
C GLY A 203 10.40 17.56 29.03
N ASN A 204 11.22 17.05 29.97
CA ASN A 204 11.50 17.70 31.25
C ASN A 204 12.59 18.80 31.18
N LEU A 205 13.22 19.02 30.03
CA LEU A 205 14.21 20.07 29.84
C LEU A 205 13.55 21.44 29.58
N LYS A 206 14.36 22.50 29.64
CA LYS A 206 13.94 23.83 29.21
C LYS A 206 13.81 23.89 27.68
N GLU A 207 12.97 24.81 27.19
CA GLU A 207 12.61 24.89 25.77
C GLU A 207 13.82 25.09 24.85
N ASP A 208 14.78 25.93 25.24
CA ASP A 208 16.04 26.16 24.51
C ASP A 208 16.92 24.90 24.42
N GLN A 209 16.78 23.99 25.38
CA GLN A 209 17.50 22.73 25.39
C GLN A 209 16.78 21.67 24.58
N LYS A 210 15.43 21.63 24.62
CA LYS A 210 14.61 20.69 23.84
C LYS A 210 14.90 20.80 22.35
N GLU A 211 15.03 22.02 21.84
CA GLU A 211 15.26 22.30 20.42
C GLU A 211 16.48 21.54 19.87
N ASN A 212 17.54 21.39 20.69
CA ASN A 212 18.75 20.66 20.30
C ASN A 212 18.52 19.17 20.04
N PHE A 213 17.49 18.57 20.65
CA PHE A 213 17.18 17.14 20.54
C PHE A 213 16.05 16.82 19.57
N MET A 214 15.29 17.83 19.11
CA MET A 214 14.13 17.64 18.23
C MET A 214 14.49 16.88 16.95
N LYS A 215 15.63 17.24 16.35
CA LYS A 215 16.12 16.58 15.12
C LYS A 215 16.47 15.11 15.37
N ASP A 216 17.09 14.81 16.49
CA ASP A 216 17.54 13.45 16.82
C ASP A 216 16.36 12.55 17.22
N ILE A 217 15.39 13.08 17.97
CA ILE A 217 14.13 12.41 18.27
C ILE A 217 13.40 12.08 16.97
N LYS A 218 13.27 13.06 16.06
CA LYS A 218 12.62 12.84 14.76
C LYS A 218 13.31 11.73 13.97
N LEU A 219 14.64 11.78 13.86
CA LEU A 219 15.44 10.78 13.16
C LEU A 219 15.27 9.37 13.77
N LEU A 220 15.28 9.28 15.10
CA LEU A 220 15.06 8.03 15.83
C LEU A 220 13.66 7.46 15.56
N ILE A 221 12.62 8.29 15.59
CA ILE A 221 11.25 7.86 15.25
C ILE A 221 11.22 7.30 13.83
N GLU A 222 11.77 8.03 12.85
CA GLU A 222 11.78 7.59 11.45
C GLU A 222 12.51 6.26 11.27
N LYS A 223 13.67 6.08 11.90
CA LYS A 223 14.42 4.82 11.87
C LYS A 223 13.68 3.67 12.53
N ILE A 224 13.10 3.89 13.71
CA ILE A 224 12.35 2.85 14.44
C ILE A 224 11.12 2.43 13.65
N LEU A 225 10.35 3.40 13.14
CA LEU A 225 9.15 3.10 12.36
C LEU A 225 9.49 2.39 11.06
N ASP A 226 10.59 2.75 10.38
CA ASP A 226 11.08 2.01 9.21
C ASP A 226 11.37 0.55 9.57
N LYS A 227 12.07 0.27 10.69
CA LYS A 227 12.39 -1.11 11.11
C LYS A 227 11.20 -1.91 11.61
N VAL A 228 10.29 -1.29 12.36
CA VAL A 228 9.04 -1.91 12.83
C VAL A 228 8.22 -2.45 11.67
N GLN A 229 8.26 -1.76 10.55
CA GLN A 229 7.48 -2.06 9.35
C GLN A 229 8.14 -3.09 8.42
N ILE A 230 9.38 -3.53 8.68
CA ILE A 230 10.10 -4.46 7.81
C ILE A 230 9.88 -5.92 8.23
N ILE A 231 9.59 -6.77 7.24
CA ILE A 231 9.76 -8.23 7.27
C ILE A 231 10.87 -8.55 6.26
N ASP A 232 12.04 -8.94 6.77
CA ASP A 232 13.20 -9.27 5.93
C ASP A 232 13.31 -10.79 5.84
N VAL A 233 12.93 -11.29 4.67
CA VAL A 233 12.68 -12.69 4.41
C VAL A 233 13.95 -13.53 4.45
N ASP A 234 15.09 -12.93 4.11
CA ASP A 234 16.39 -13.61 4.14
C ASP A 234 16.75 -14.05 5.55
N LYS A 235 16.54 -13.16 6.53
CA LYS A 235 16.82 -13.48 7.93
C LYS A 235 15.80 -14.42 8.55
N LEU A 236 14.60 -14.53 7.97
CA LEU A 236 13.60 -15.51 8.38
C LEU A 236 14.04 -16.92 7.96
N ALA A 237 14.56 -17.06 6.74
CA ALA A 237 15.09 -18.35 6.24
C ALA A 237 16.21 -18.90 7.14
N ASP A 238 17.06 -18.04 7.70
CA ASP A 238 18.16 -18.46 8.57
C ASP A 238 17.71 -18.94 9.96
N LYS A 239 16.62 -18.39 10.52
CA LYS A 239 16.04 -18.88 11.79
C LYS A 239 15.46 -20.30 11.65
N THR A 240 14.84 -20.63 10.52
CA THR A 240 14.29 -21.97 10.23
C THR A 240 15.32 -23.10 10.18
N LYS A 241 16.63 -22.77 10.08
CA LYS A 241 17.71 -23.77 10.09
C LYS A 241 18.15 -24.16 11.50
N GLU A 242 17.87 -23.33 12.51
CA GLU A 242 18.33 -23.53 13.90
C GLU A 242 17.23 -24.05 14.83
N ASP A 243 15.96 -23.68 14.61
CA ASP A 243 14.83 -24.14 15.42
C ASP A 243 13.97 -25.16 14.65
N GLU A 244 13.69 -26.33 15.27
CA GLU A 244 12.76 -27.33 14.74
C GLU A 244 11.37 -26.70 14.51
N LYS A 245 11.02 -26.45 13.24
CA LYS A 245 9.66 -26.22 12.73
C LYS A 245 8.76 -25.35 13.63
N THR A 246 8.99 -24.05 13.64
CA THR A 246 7.87 -23.12 13.71
C THR A 246 7.33 -22.93 12.30
N GLU A 247 6.07 -23.31 12.06
CA GLU A 247 5.36 -23.24 10.76
C GLU A 247 5.10 -21.79 10.30
N GLN A 248 5.74 -20.81 10.91
CA GLN A 248 5.39 -19.40 10.72
C GLN A 248 5.79 -18.92 9.33
N GLU A 249 6.92 -19.38 8.77
CA GLU A 249 7.42 -18.90 7.49
C GLU A 249 8.27 -19.97 6.78
N THR A 250 8.10 -20.16 5.46
CA THR A 250 8.93 -21.10 4.68
C THR A 250 9.48 -20.44 3.42
N VAL A 251 10.78 -20.59 3.20
CA VAL A 251 11.46 -20.13 1.99
C VAL A 251 11.92 -21.35 1.18
N ASN A 252 11.50 -21.43 -0.09
CA ASN A 252 11.97 -22.44 -1.04
C ASN A 252 12.46 -21.76 -2.32
N GLU A 253 13.60 -22.20 -2.85
CA GLU A 253 14.10 -21.77 -4.14
C GLU A 253 14.02 -22.95 -5.11
N ASP A 254 13.12 -22.85 -6.08
CA ASP A 254 12.97 -23.83 -7.16
C ASP A 254 12.90 -23.10 -8.50
N ASP A 255 13.60 -23.61 -9.51
CA ASP A 255 13.67 -23.01 -10.86
C ASP A 255 13.96 -21.49 -10.91
N GLY A 256 14.75 -20.97 -9.96
CA GLY A 256 15.10 -19.54 -9.89
C GLY A 256 13.97 -18.63 -9.38
N ILE A 257 12.94 -19.22 -8.76
CA ILE A 257 11.86 -18.52 -8.06
C ILE A 257 12.03 -18.75 -6.57
N LYS A 258 12.21 -17.66 -5.83
CA LYS A 258 12.19 -17.67 -4.37
C LYS A 258 10.76 -17.56 -3.87
N THR A 259 10.22 -18.64 -3.35
CA THR A 259 8.88 -18.68 -2.76
C THR A 259 8.97 -18.42 -1.27
N VAL A 260 8.12 -17.52 -0.78
CA VAL A 260 8.09 -17.01 0.58
C VAL A 260 6.66 -17.14 1.06
N VAL A 261 6.44 -18.00 2.04
CA VAL A 261 5.15 -18.12 2.71
C VAL A 261 5.22 -17.34 4.00
N ILE A 262 4.33 -16.38 4.20
CA ILE A 262 4.19 -15.66 5.48
C ILE A 262 2.87 -16.07 6.13
N SER A 263 2.93 -16.61 7.35
CA SER A 263 1.75 -17.02 8.10
C SER A 263 0.92 -15.84 8.60
N ASP A 264 -0.35 -16.13 8.90
CA ASP A 264 -1.28 -15.22 9.58
C ASP A 264 -0.74 -14.71 10.90
N GLU A 265 -0.05 -15.57 11.66
CA GLU A 265 0.53 -15.22 12.94
C GLU A 265 1.66 -14.20 12.76
N ALA A 266 2.56 -14.39 11.80
CA ALA A 266 3.63 -13.46 11.51
C ALA A 266 3.10 -12.09 11.05
N ILE A 267 2.06 -12.06 10.22
CA ILE A 267 1.39 -10.81 9.83
C ILE A 267 0.72 -10.15 11.04
N ALA A 268 -0.06 -10.90 11.83
CA ALA A 268 -0.76 -10.36 13.00
C ALA A 268 0.21 -9.79 14.05
N ASP A 269 1.31 -10.50 14.32
CA ASP A 269 2.36 -10.04 15.24
C ASP A 269 3.02 -8.75 14.73
N ARG A 270 3.23 -8.65 13.41
CA ARG A 270 3.79 -7.45 12.79
C ARG A 270 2.84 -6.27 12.88
N ILE A 271 1.55 -6.46 12.58
CA ILE A 271 0.50 -5.43 12.73
C ILE A 271 0.48 -4.93 14.17
N LYS A 272 0.46 -5.86 15.15
CA LYS A 272 0.47 -5.54 16.56
C LYS A 272 1.69 -4.71 16.96
N LEU A 273 2.88 -5.10 16.50
CA LEU A 273 4.11 -4.35 16.76
C LEU A 273 4.06 -2.94 16.19
N ILE A 274 3.52 -2.77 14.97
CA ILE A 274 3.29 -1.46 14.34
C ILE A 274 2.36 -0.63 15.22
N ASP A 275 1.18 -1.15 15.56
CA ASP A 275 0.19 -0.42 16.35
C ASP A 275 0.70 -0.02 17.73
N GLU A 276 1.39 -0.93 18.41
CA GLU A 276 2.00 -0.65 19.71
C GLU A 276 3.08 0.43 19.61
N ALA A 277 3.92 0.40 18.56
CA ALA A 277 4.95 1.41 18.33
C ALA A 277 4.31 2.80 18.11
N TYR A 278 3.37 2.92 17.18
CA TYR A 278 2.68 4.18 16.90
C TYR A 278 1.99 4.69 18.16
N LYS A 279 1.21 3.85 18.85
CA LYS A 279 0.51 4.24 20.07
C LYS A 279 1.46 4.72 21.18
N LYS A 280 2.56 4.01 21.44
CA LYS A 280 3.54 4.40 22.47
C LYS A 280 4.19 5.74 22.13
N LEU A 281 4.57 5.94 20.87
CA LEU A 281 5.25 7.16 20.43
C LEU A 281 4.31 8.36 20.41
N ILE A 282 3.07 8.24 19.90
CA ILE A 282 2.05 9.30 19.95
C ILE A 282 1.86 9.77 21.40
N ASN A 283 1.55 8.83 22.29
CA ASN A 283 1.29 9.15 23.70
C ASN A 283 2.49 9.81 24.38
N ALA A 284 3.72 9.39 24.04
CA ALA A 284 4.93 9.98 24.60
C ALA A 284 5.17 11.40 24.08
N LEU A 285 4.95 11.64 22.78
CA LEU A 285 5.17 12.94 22.15
C LEU A 285 4.14 13.97 22.61
N GLU A 286 2.84 13.65 22.53
CA GLU A 286 1.76 14.55 22.92
C GLU A 286 1.86 14.92 24.41
N LYS A 287 2.14 13.95 25.29
CA LYS A 287 2.29 14.20 26.72
C LYS A 287 3.44 15.15 27.05
N GLN A 288 4.45 15.24 26.19
CA GLN A 288 5.63 16.08 26.39
C GLN A 288 5.61 17.36 25.53
N GLY A 289 4.52 17.63 24.81
CA GLY A 289 4.35 18.82 23.99
C GLY A 289 5.12 18.80 22.66
N PHE A 290 5.38 17.61 22.11
CA PHE A 290 6.05 17.43 20.81
C PHE A 290 5.02 17.22 19.67
N ASP A 291 3.95 18.02 19.65
CA ASP A 291 2.81 17.82 18.74
C ASP A 291 3.20 17.90 17.26
N GLU A 292 4.12 18.80 16.91
CA GLU A 292 4.64 18.94 15.54
C GLU A 292 5.34 17.66 15.06
N ILE A 293 6.10 17.00 15.94
CA ILE A 293 6.75 15.72 15.62
C ILE A 293 5.71 14.61 15.50
N SER A 294 4.72 14.59 16.41
CA SER A 294 3.63 13.61 16.37
C SER A 294 2.92 13.66 15.02
N ILE A 295 2.49 14.86 14.59
CA ILE A 295 1.81 15.07 13.30
C ILE A 295 2.71 14.67 12.12
N ALA A 296 3.96 15.13 12.09
CA ALA A 296 4.83 14.93 10.93
C ALA A 296 5.34 13.49 10.78
N ALA A 297 5.66 12.81 11.88
CA ALA A 297 6.23 11.46 11.83
C ALA A 297 5.15 10.38 11.70
N LEU A 298 3.93 10.63 12.20
CA LEU A 298 2.89 9.62 12.39
C LEU A 298 1.68 9.84 11.46
N SER A 299 1.76 10.85 10.57
CA SER A 299 0.90 10.98 9.38
C SER A 299 1.33 10.06 8.23
N LYS A 300 2.47 9.37 8.36
CA LYS A 300 2.90 8.39 7.36
C LYS A 300 1.99 7.17 7.41
N ASP A 301 1.57 6.72 6.23
CA ASP A 301 0.75 5.52 6.07
C ASP A 301 1.46 4.30 6.69
N LYS A 302 0.71 3.48 7.42
CA LYS A 302 1.23 2.22 7.98
C LYS A 302 1.41 1.22 6.84
N LYS A 303 2.56 0.57 6.79
CA LYS A 303 2.87 -0.43 5.78
C LYS A 303 3.65 -1.60 6.37
N ILE A 304 3.56 -2.75 5.71
CA ILE A 304 4.49 -3.86 5.89
C ILE A 304 5.36 -3.94 4.64
N ARG A 305 6.66 -3.74 4.84
CA ARG A 305 7.71 -3.81 3.83
C ARG A 305 8.36 -5.18 3.87
N ILE A 306 8.04 -6.02 2.90
CA ILE A 306 8.65 -7.33 2.67
C ILE A 306 9.90 -7.10 1.84
N VAL A 307 11.07 -7.36 2.43
CA VAL A 307 12.37 -7.16 1.78
C VAL A 307 12.98 -8.52 1.49
N SER A 308 13.44 -8.69 0.25
CA SER A 308 14.23 -9.86 -0.16
C SER A 308 15.40 -9.41 -1.03
N THR A 309 16.58 -9.93 -0.75
CA THR A 309 17.75 -9.83 -1.63
C THR A 309 17.71 -10.93 -2.69
N PHE A 310 18.09 -10.58 -3.91
CA PHE A 310 18.22 -11.52 -5.01
C PHE A 310 19.70 -11.74 -5.29
N GLU A 311 20.24 -12.88 -4.83
CA GLU A 311 21.59 -13.29 -5.23
C GLU A 311 21.56 -14.04 -6.57
N THR A 312 20.54 -14.88 -6.78
CA THR A 312 20.47 -15.85 -7.89
C THR A 312 19.08 -15.95 -8.54
N SER A 313 18.01 -15.65 -7.79
CA SER A 313 16.63 -15.76 -8.26
C SER A 313 16.26 -14.60 -9.19
N ASN A 314 15.40 -14.87 -10.18
CA ASN A 314 14.82 -13.83 -11.05
C ASN A 314 13.37 -13.51 -10.66
N ALA A 315 12.82 -14.24 -9.69
CA ALA A 315 11.46 -14.02 -9.21
C ALA A 315 11.31 -14.23 -7.70
N LEU A 316 10.43 -13.44 -7.09
CA LEU A 316 9.94 -13.60 -5.73
C LEU A 316 8.46 -13.93 -5.82
N ARG A 317 8.07 -15.07 -5.24
CA ARG A 317 6.68 -15.44 -5.00
C ARG A 317 6.38 -15.26 -3.53
N LEU A 318 5.47 -14.37 -3.21
CA LEU A 318 4.91 -14.20 -1.88
C LEU A 318 3.59 -14.96 -1.78
N GLU A 319 3.43 -15.83 -0.80
CA GLU A 319 2.16 -16.46 -0.45
C GLU A 319 1.66 -15.91 0.88
N LEU A 320 0.45 -15.35 0.86
CA LEU A 320 -0.27 -14.86 2.04
C LEU A 320 -1.62 -15.57 2.12
N SER A 321 -2.18 -15.77 3.30
CA SER A 321 -3.58 -16.21 3.39
C SER A 321 -4.54 -15.06 3.04
N ILE A 322 -5.77 -15.40 2.66
CA ILE A 322 -6.86 -14.43 2.53
C ILE A 322 -7.11 -13.73 3.86
N ASN A 323 -7.03 -14.46 4.98
CA ASN A 323 -7.19 -13.88 6.31
C ASN A 323 -6.11 -12.83 6.62
N SER A 324 -4.87 -13.04 6.22
CA SER A 324 -3.80 -12.04 6.35
C SER A 324 -4.10 -10.77 5.54
N LEU A 325 -4.57 -10.93 4.30
CA LEU A 325 -4.94 -9.80 3.45
C LEU A 325 -6.13 -9.01 4.02
N ASP A 326 -7.16 -9.71 4.50
CA ASP A 326 -8.33 -9.13 5.16
C ASP A 326 -7.94 -8.35 6.43
N ASN A 327 -7.02 -8.91 7.24
CA ASN A 327 -6.49 -8.24 8.43
C ASN A 327 -5.69 -6.98 8.07
N LEU A 328 -4.89 -7.01 7.00
CA LEU A 328 -4.14 -5.83 6.55
C LEU A 328 -5.07 -4.73 6.05
N SER A 329 -6.06 -5.11 5.24
CA SER A 329 -7.11 -4.20 4.74
C SER A 329 -7.86 -3.53 5.90
N SER A 330 -8.34 -4.34 6.86
CA SER A 330 -9.08 -3.85 8.04
C SER A 330 -8.28 -2.90 8.94
N ASN A 331 -6.94 -2.95 8.88
CA ASN A 331 -6.05 -2.06 9.62
C ASN A 331 -5.50 -0.90 8.77
N GLY A 332 -5.91 -0.79 7.50
CA GLY A 332 -5.43 0.23 6.58
C GLY A 332 -3.92 0.12 6.31
N ILE A 333 -3.38 -1.10 6.29
CA ILE A 333 -1.95 -1.37 6.15
C ILE A 333 -1.63 -1.81 4.73
N GLU A 334 -0.74 -1.08 4.06
CA GLU A 334 -0.27 -1.41 2.71
C GLU A 334 0.80 -2.51 2.77
N ILE A 335 0.89 -3.34 1.72
CA ILE A 335 2.02 -4.25 1.52
C ILE A 335 2.97 -3.66 0.49
N LEU A 336 4.24 -3.62 0.83
CA LEU A 336 5.32 -3.17 -0.02
C LEU A 336 6.30 -4.32 -0.20
N MET A 337 6.47 -4.82 -1.42
CA MET A 337 7.47 -5.83 -1.73
C MET A 337 8.65 -5.16 -2.42
N ASP A 338 9.80 -5.18 -1.75
CA ASP A 338 11.04 -4.65 -2.29
C ASP A 338 12.02 -5.77 -2.61
N THR A 339 12.36 -5.82 -3.88
CA THR A 339 13.43 -6.65 -4.41
C THR A 339 14.71 -5.84 -4.41
N LEU A 340 15.78 -6.30 -3.77
CA LEU A 340 17.08 -5.65 -3.86
C LEU A 340 17.99 -6.45 -4.78
N ASP A 341 18.38 -5.86 -5.91
CA ASP A 341 19.39 -6.43 -6.80
C ASP A 341 20.79 -6.01 -6.35
N ASN A 342 21.52 -6.93 -5.73
CA ASN A 342 22.87 -6.68 -5.25
C ASN A 342 23.93 -6.83 -6.36
N ARG A 343 23.54 -7.25 -7.58
CA ARG A 343 24.49 -7.58 -8.66
C ARG A 343 25.07 -6.35 -9.36
N GLU A 344 24.39 -5.21 -9.33
CA GLU A 344 24.81 -4.02 -10.09
C GLU A 344 25.55 -2.95 -9.29
N GLY A 345 25.72 -3.11 -7.96
CA GLY A 345 26.40 -2.11 -7.12
C GLY A 345 25.66 -0.77 -6.96
N GLU A 346 24.63 -0.52 -7.78
CA GLU A 346 23.61 0.50 -7.62
C GLU A 346 22.30 -0.21 -7.28
N GLY A 347 21.65 0.19 -6.18
CA GLY A 347 20.48 -0.48 -5.61
C GLY A 347 19.19 -0.33 -6.43
N ASN A 348 19.21 -0.83 -7.66
CA ASN A 348 18.08 -0.88 -8.58
C ASN A 348 17.14 -2.01 -8.14
N GLY A 349 16.32 -1.70 -7.15
CA GLY A 349 15.27 -2.59 -6.70
C GLY A 349 13.94 -2.37 -7.42
N THR A 350 13.14 -3.42 -7.54
CA THR A 350 11.74 -3.30 -7.95
C THR A 350 10.85 -3.24 -6.72
N THR A 351 10.00 -2.24 -6.70
CA THR A 351 9.02 -2.02 -5.63
C THR A 351 7.62 -2.32 -6.15
N PHE A 352 6.91 -3.24 -5.50
CA PHE A 352 5.50 -3.51 -5.77
C PHE A 352 4.65 -3.17 -4.56
N ILE A 353 3.48 -2.58 -4.80
CA ILE A 353 2.59 -2.08 -3.75
C ILE A 353 1.22 -2.73 -3.90
N ILE A 354 0.73 -3.33 -2.81
CA ILE A 354 -0.67 -3.72 -2.65
C ILE A 354 -1.29 -2.73 -1.66
N PRO A 355 -2.11 -1.78 -2.13
CA PRO A 355 -2.77 -0.86 -1.23
C PRO A 355 -3.79 -1.61 -0.35
N PRO A 356 -4.20 -1.03 0.79
CA PRO A 356 -5.33 -1.54 1.56
C PRO A 356 -6.56 -1.63 0.67
N GLU A 357 -7.47 -2.55 0.98
CA GLU A 357 -8.73 -2.77 0.24
C GLU A 357 -8.56 -3.30 -1.20
N ALA A 358 -7.34 -3.36 -1.75
CA ALA A 358 -7.10 -3.89 -3.10
C ALA A 358 -7.39 -5.40 -3.21
N LEU A 359 -7.19 -6.12 -2.11
CA LEU A 359 -7.41 -7.56 -1.99
C LEU A 359 -7.97 -7.83 -0.59
N ASP A 360 -9.28 -7.72 -0.41
CA ASP A 360 -9.96 -8.12 0.82
C ASP A 360 -10.95 -9.27 0.58
N LEU A 361 -11.51 -9.81 1.66
CA LEU A 361 -12.40 -10.95 1.59
C LEU A 361 -13.69 -10.63 0.81
N GLU A 362 -14.19 -9.39 0.91
CA GLU A 362 -15.41 -8.95 0.22
C GLU A 362 -15.17 -8.94 -1.29
N TYR A 363 -14.12 -8.25 -1.74
CA TYR A 363 -13.70 -8.19 -3.13
C TYR A 363 -13.44 -9.58 -3.72
N ILE A 364 -12.70 -10.45 -3.01
CA ILE A 364 -12.42 -11.82 -3.48
C ILE A 364 -13.72 -12.61 -3.61
N THR A 365 -14.64 -12.47 -2.65
CA THR A 365 -15.94 -13.15 -2.67
C THR A 365 -16.81 -12.67 -3.83
N GLU A 366 -16.86 -11.36 -4.09
CA GLU A 366 -17.61 -10.80 -5.22
C GLU A 366 -17.05 -11.25 -6.56
N TYR A 367 -15.72 -11.23 -6.71
CA TYR A 367 -15.05 -11.72 -7.91
C TYR A 367 -15.40 -13.18 -8.20
N LEU A 368 -15.33 -14.05 -7.18
CA LEU A 368 -15.63 -15.46 -7.30
C LEU A 368 -17.06 -15.74 -7.77
N LYS A 369 -18.03 -15.02 -7.20
CA LYS A 369 -19.42 -15.09 -7.65
C LYS A 369 -19.55 -14.65 -9.10
N GLY A 370 -18.82 -13.62 -9.51
CA GLY A 370 -18.80 -13.11 -10.88
C GLY A 370 -18.29 -14.13 -11.90
N VAL A 371 -17.30 -14.96 -11.55
CA VAL A 371 -16.77 -16.02 -12.43
C VAL A 371 -17.55 -17.34 -12.36
N GLY A 372 -18.64 -17.38 -11.60
CA GLY A 372 -19.52 -18.55 -11.49
C GLY A 372 -19.06 -19.61 -10.50
N GLU A 373 -18.12 -19.29 -9.59
CA GLU A 373 -17.86 -20.15 -8.45
C GLU A 373 -18.97 -19.99 -7.40
N GLU A 374 -19.50 -21.12 -6.91
CA GLU A 374 -20.47 -21.11 -5.82
C GLU A 374 -19.76 -20.75 -4.51
N VAL A 375 -19.76 -19.46 -4.18
CA VAL A 375 -19.49 -18.97 -2.82
C VAL A 375 -20.82 -18.65 -2.17
N SER A 376 -21.36 -19.60 -1.41
CA SER A 376 -22.52 -19.33 -0.57
C SER A 376 -22.12 -18.37 0.55
N SER A 377 -23.08 -17.58 1.01
CA SER A 377 -22.90 -16.71 2.19
C SER A 377 -22.92 -17.50 3.52
N SER A 378 -22.69 -18.82 3.49
CA SER A 378 -22.65 -19.62 4.71
C SER A 378 -21.35 -19.35 5.46
N THR A 379 -21.45 -19.29 6.80
CA THR A 379 -20.28 -19.05 7.67
C THR A 379 -19.18 -20.09 7.44
N ASP A 380 -19.54 -21.34 7.16
CA ASP A 380 -18.58 -22.44 6.99
C ASP A 380 -17.74 -22.31 5.69
N GLU A 381 -18.34 -21.83 4.60
CA GLU A 381 -17.61 -21.58 3.35
C GLU A 381 -16.69 -20.36 3.45
N ILE A 382 -17.13 -19.31 4.15
CA ILE A 382 -16.30 -18.12 4.43
C ILE A 382 -15.08 -18.49 5.29
N GLU A 383 -15.27 -19.31 6.32
CA GLU A 383 -14.16 -19.81 7.16
C GLU A 383 -13.19 -20.70 6.38
N THR A 384 -13.69 -21.39 5.36
CA THR A 384 -12.86 -22.19 4.45
C THR A 384 -12.06 -21.28 3.49
N LEU A 385 -12.69 -20.23 2.97
CA LEU A 385 -12.02 -19.23 2.12
C LEU A 385 -10.90 -18.52 2.86
N LYS A 386 -11.11 -18.12 4.12
CA LYS A 386 -10.07 -17.45 4.93
C LYS A 386 -8.77 -18.23 5.05
N LYS A 387 -8.83 -19.56 4.98
CA LYS A 387 -7.65 -20.45 5.04
C LYS A 387 -6.96 -20.62 3.70
N ARG A 388 -7.57 -20.18 2.59
CA ARG A 388 -6.95 -20.21 1.28
C ARG A 388 -5.83 -19.19 1.21
N LYS A 389 -4.89 -19.46 0.30
CA LYS A 389 -3.76 -18.58 0.04
C LYS A 389 -3.95 -17.78 -1.24
N VAL A 390 -3.31 -16.63 -1.26
CA VAL A 390 -3.10 -15.78 -2.41
C VAL A 390 -1.60 -15.76 -2.69
N SER A 391 -1.21 -16.18 -3.89
CA SER A 391 0.18 -16.13 -4.34
C SER A 391 0.38 -14.90 -5.20
N VAL A 392 1.32 -14.02 -4.83
CA VAL A 392 1.75 -12.88 -5.63
C VAL A 392 3.17 -13.15 -6.13
N THR A 393 3.32 -13.37 -7.43
CA THR A 393 4.66 -13.58 -8.03
C THR A 393 5.12 -12.33 -8.76
N ILE A 394 6.28 -11.81 -8.37
CA ILE A 394 7.04 -10.77 -9.08
C ILE A 394 8.20 -11.47 -9.77
N LYS A 395 8.25 -11.41 -11.10
CA LYS A 395 9.38 -11.91 -11.88
C LYS A 395 10.00 -10.77 -12.69
N LYS A 396 11.32 -10.60 -12.59
CA LYS A 396 12.11 -9.81 -13.54
C LYS A 396 12.27 -10.65 -14.81
N VAL A 397 11.75 -10.14 -15.92
CA VAL A 397 11.80 -10.78 -17.24
C VAL A 397 12.61 -9.92 -18.19
N ASN A 398 13.42 -10.55 -19.03
CA ASN A 398 14.02 -9.87 -20.18
C ASN A 398 13.04 -9.83 -21.37
N GLU A 399 13.38 -9.07 -22.41
CA GLU A 399 12.50 -8.87 -23.58
C GLU A 399 12.16 -10.19 -24.32
N GLU A 400 13.09 -11.15 -24.36
CA GLU A 400 12.88 -12.46 -24.99
C GLU A 400 11.91 -13.33 -24.17
N GLU A 401 12.13 -13.44 -22.85
CA GLU A 401 11.23 -14.13 -21.92
C GLU A 401 9.83 -13.51 -21.89
N MET A 402 9.73 -12.19 -22.05
CA MET A 402 8.46 -11.47 -22.17
C MET A 402 7.70 -11.92 -23.41
N GLN A 403 8.35 -12.02 -24.58
CA GLN A 403 7.68 -12.47 -25.80
C GLN A 403 7.19 -13.91 -25.66
N GLU A 404 8.00 -14.82 -25.08
CA GLU A 404 7.59 -16.19 -24.80
C GLU A 404 6.39 -16.25 -23.85
N TYR A 405 6.40 -15.44 -22.79
CA TYR A 405 5.31 -15.38 -21.82
C TYR A 405 4.03 -14.78 -22.40
N MET A 406 4.12 -13.67 -23.14
CA MET A 406 2.99 -13.04 -23.82
C MET A 406 2.40 -13.98 -24.87
N GLN A 407 3.23 -14.77 -25.54
CA GLN A 407 2.79 -15.80 -26.46
C GLN A 407 2.09 -16.96 -25.74
N ALA A 408 2.61 -17.42 -24.60
CA ALA A 408 1.96 -18.41 -23.74
C ALA A 408 0.61 -17.92 -23.18
N LEU A 409 0.51 -16.64 -22.77
CA LEU A 409 -0.74 -16.00 -22.35
C LEU A 409 -1.73 -15.87 -23.51
N ALA A 410 -1.28 -15.46 -24.70
CA ALA A 410 -2.09 -15.35 -25.90
C ALA A 410 -2.63 -16.72 -26.35
N ASP A 411 -1.87 -17.79 -26.12
CA ASP A 411 -2.30 -19.15 -26.43
C ASP A 411 -3.25 -19.72 -25.36
N ARG A 412 -3.10 -19.34 -24.08
CA ARG A 412 -4.04 -19.70 -23.00
C ARG A 412 -5.37 -18.92 -23.06
N THR A 413 -5.34 -17.65 -23.47
CA THR A 413 -6.56 -16.83 -23.63
C THR A 413 -7.45 -17.29 -24.80
N LYS A 414 -6.88 -17.97 -25.81
CA LYS A 414 -7.66 -18.67 -26.86
C LYS A 414 -8.44 -19.88 -26.33
N GLU A 415 -8.07 -20.42 -25.17
CA GLU A 415 -8.77 -21.52 -24.49
C GLU A 415 -9.75 -21.03 -23.41
N GLY A 416 -9.96 -19.70 -23.29
CA GLY A 416 -11.05 -19.15 -22.49
C GLY A 416 -10.81 -19.06 -20.98
N VAL A 417 -9.55 -19.07 -20.53
CA VAL A 417 -9.23 -18.83 -19.12
C VAL A 417 -7.94 -18.00 -19.00
N ALA A 418 -8.08 -16.70 -18.68
CA ALA A 418 -7.07 -16.00 -17.88
C ALA A 418 -7.44 -16.32 -16.41
N PHE A 419 -6.45 -16.66 -15.58
CA PHE A 419 -6.57 -17.41 -14.31
C PHE A 419 -6.66 -18.93 -14.48
N THR A 420 -5.54 -19.58 -14.79
CA THR A 420 -5.45 -21.03 -14.53
C THR A 420 -5.62 -21.25 -13.02
N ALA A 421 -6.80 -21.72 -12.61
CA ALA A 421 -6.99 -22.37 -11.32
C ALA A 421 -6.02 -23.54 -11.23
N ALA A 422 -4.93 -23.34 -10.49
CA ALA A 422 -4.03 -24.41 -10.10
C ALA A 422 -4.03 -24.47 -8.57
N SER A 423 -4.89 -25.33 -8.04
CA SER A 423 -5.11 -25.65 -6.61
C SER A 423 -5.98 -24.67 -5.83
N ASP A 424 -6.31 -25.03 -4.59
CA ASP A 424 -7.22 -24.35 -3.65
C ASP A 424 -6.74 -22.95 -3.18
N ALA A 425 -5.97 -22.22 -4.02
CA ALA A 425 -5.36 -20.91 -3.80
C ALA A 425 -5.58 -19.99 -5.02
N PHE A 426 -5.71 -18.67 -4.81
CA PHE A 426 -5.76 -17.68 -5.90
C PHE A 426 -4.35 -17.25 -6.28
N ASP A 427 -3.96 -17.41 -7.54
CA ASP A 427 -2.66 -16.91 -8.02
C ASP A 427 -2.84 -15.55 -8.72
N LEU A 428 -2.25 -14.49 -8.15
CA LEU A 428 -2.08 -13.19 -8.77
C LEU A 428 -0.67 -13.11 -9.38
N TYR A 429 -0.60 -13.15 -10.71
CA TYR A 429 0.65 -12.96 -11.43
C TYR A 429 0.84 -11.49 -11.79
N VAL A 430 1.88 -10.86 -11.23
CA VAL A 430 2.26 -9.48 -11.58
C VAL A 430 3.60 -9.53 -12.30
N MET A 431 3.58 -9.19 -13.59
CA MET A 431 4.79 -9.11 -14.40
C MET A 431 5.27 -7.66 -14.46
N ILE A 432 6.54 -7.44 -14.11
CA ILE A 432 7.16 -6.11 -14.15
C ILE A 432 8.23 -6.12 -15.24
N ILE A 433 8.14 -5.18 -16.19
CA ILE A 433 8.99 -5.09 -17.38
C ILE A 433 10.00 -3.97 -17.18
N GLU A 434 11.29 -4.29 -17.22
CA GLU A 434 12.35 -3.29 -17.37
C GLU A 434 12.54 -3.00 -18.87
N ALA A 435 12.18 -1.79 -19.30
CA ALA A 435 12.54 -1.31 -20.63
C ALA A 435 14.01 -0.85 -20.60
N GLU A 436 14.81 -1.23 -21.60
CA GLU A 436 16.16 -0.66 -21.77
C GLU A 436 16.04 0.86 -22.01
N GLY A 437 16.20 1.66 -20.95
CA GLY A 437 16.18 3.12 -20.98
C GLY A 437 15.01 3.73 -20.20
N ASP A 438 15.31 4.21 -18.99
CA ASP A 438 14.53 5.12 -18.12
C ASP A 438 13.02 4.85 -18.00
N GLY A 439 12.67 3.92 -17.10
CA GLY A 439 11.39 3.89 -16.41
C GLY A 439 10.74 2.51 -16.31
N ILE A 440 10.33 2.13 -15.09
CA ILE A 440 9.46 0.98 -14.83
C ILE A 440 8.03 1.36 -15.24
N TYR A 441 7.41 0.56 -16.10
CA TYR A 441 5.98 0.66 -16.42
C TYR A 441 5.25 -0.46 -15.67
N ILE A 442 4.22 -0.09 -14.90
CA ILE A 442 3.28 -1.02 -14.25
C ILE A 442 2.06 -1.20 -15.16
#